data_AF-A0A847RWW7-F1
#
_entry.id   AF-A0A847RWW7-F1
#
_cell.length_a   1.000
_cell.length_b   1.000
_cell.length_c   1.000
_cell.angle_alpha   90.00
_cell.angle_beta   90.00
_cell.angle_gamma   90.00
#
_symmetry.space_group_name_H-M   'P 1'
#
loop_
_entity.id
_entity.type
_entity.pdbx_description
1 polymer ?
#
loop_
_entity_poly.entity_id
_entity_poly.type
_entity_poly.pdbx_seq_one_letter_code
_entity_poly.pdbx_strand_id
1 'polypeptide(L)'
;MGLIVFYEGNNGTQDIVQTVEDVPGQNFQPAKHEQIRSMKLYGVRQGCRITVYDSPDGSTKDDFSVVNVKRTSPEYTVDTFERSYEDETVVVSFIRINSQDGKISRIKID
;
A
#
# COMPACT_ATOMS: atom_id res chain seq x y z
N MET A 1 6.30 11.99 -12.86
CA MET A 1 6.60 10.96 -11.85
C MET A 1 5.44 10.95 -10.88
N GLY A 2 4.88 9.78 -10.56
CA GLY A 2 3.83 9.67 -9.55
C GLY A 2 4.41 9.66 -8.13
N LEU A 3 3.59 9.98 -7.14
CA LEU A 3 3.94 9.86 -5.71
C LEU A 3 2.97 8.90 -5.01
N ILE A 4 3.52 8.11 -4.09
CA ILE A 4 2.77 7.23 -3.19
C ILE A 4 3.04 7.71 -1.77
N VAL A 5 1.99 8.12 -1.06
CA VAL A 5 2.08 8.67 0.29
C VAL A 5 1.38 7.74 1.27
N PHE A 6 2.10 7.21 2.24
CA PHE A 6 1.60 6.30 3.26
C PHE A 6 1.22 7.05 4.53
N TYR A 7 0.09 6.67 5.13
CA TYR A 7 -0.50 7.36 6.28
C TYR A 7 -0.74 6.42 7.47
N GLU A 8 -0.64 6.99 8.68
CA GLU A 8 -0.89 6.25 9.92
C GLU A 8 -2.37 5.86 10.11
N GLY A 9 -3.29 6.72 9.67
CA GLY A 9 -4.73 6.48 9.80
C GLY A 9 -5.33 5.86 8.55
N ASN A 10 -6.53 5.29 8.67
CA ASN A 10 -7.35 4.95 7.50
C ASN A 10 -7.73 6.22 6.71
N ASN A 11 -8.18 6.06 5.47
CA ASN A 11 -8.68 7.14 4.61
C ASN A 11 -7.69 8.30 4.36
N GLY A 12 -6.39 8.04 4.39
CA GLY A 12 -5.35 9.06 4.23
C GLY A 12 -5.35 10.11 5.36
N THR A 13 -5.63 9.67 6.59
CA THR A 13 -5.68 10.54 7.78
C THR A 13 -4.47 10.32 8.69
N GLN A 14 -4.34 11.15 9.74
CA GLN A 14 -3.19 11.18 10.66
C GLN A 14 -1.87 11.52 9.95
N ASP A 15 -0.74 11.17 10.57
CA ASP A 15 0.58 11.57 10.09
C ASP A 15 0.97 10.82 8.81
N ILE A 16 1.75 11.50 7.97
CA ILE A 16 2.44 10.87 6.85
C ILE A 16 3.59 10.04 7.43
N VAL A 17 3.59 8.74 7.16
CA VAL A 17 4.68 7.84 7.54
C VAL A 17 5.84 7.97 6.58
N GLN A 18 5.56 7.91 5.27
CA GLN A 18 6.57 7.95 4.22
C GLN A 18 5.96 8.37 2.90
N THR A 19 6.75 9.08 2.09
CA THR A 19 6.43 9.36 0.68
C THR A 19 7.51 8.73 -0.19
N VAL A 20 7.10 8.06 -1.26
CA VAL A 20 7.99 7.46 -2.24
C VAL A 20 7.55 7.82 -3.65
N GLU A 21 8.50 7.87 -4.57
CA GLU A 21 8.20 8.01 -5.99
C GLU A 21 7.72 6.68 -6.57
N ASP A 22 6.85 6.74 -7.58
CA ASP A 22 6.45 5.57 -8.36
C ASP A 22 7.60 5.13 -9.29
N VAL A 23 8.53 4.38 -8.71
CA VAL A 23 9.68 3.77 -9.40
C VAL A 23 9.61 2.24 -9.26
N PRO A 24 9.60 1.47 -10.37
CA PRO A 24 9.59 0.01 -10.32
C PRO A 24 10.84 -0.56 -9.65
N GLY A 25 10.67 -1.69 -8.96
CA GLY A 25 11.75 -2.47 -8.36
C GLY A 25 12.11 -2.05 -6.92
N GLN A 26 11.34 -1.15 -6.30
CA GLN A 26 11.55 -0.80 -4.90
C GLN A 26 11.09 -1.93 -3.99
N ASN A 27 11.88 -2.23 -2.97
CA ASN A 27 11.58 -3.20 -1.93
C ASN A 27 12.26 -2.76 -0.63
N PHE A 28 11.49 -2.30 0.36
CA PHE A 28 12.03 -1.66 1.55
C PHE A 28 11.16 -1.89 2.78
N GLN A 29 11.75 -1.68 3.96
CA GLN A 29 11.02 -1.58 5.21
C GLN A 29 10.74 -0.10 5.50
N PRO A 30 9.48 0.30 5.74
CA PRO A 30 9.14 1.70 5.99
C PRO A 30 9.65 2.18 7.36
N ALA A 31 9.89 3.48 7.48
CA ALA A 31 10.49 4.08 8.69
C ALA A 31 9.67 3.85 9.98
N LYS A 32 8.34 3.86 9.88
CA LYS A 32 7.39 3.58 10.97
C LYS A 32 6.39 2.49 10.56
N HIS A 33 6.91 1.27 10.41
CA HIS A 33 6.18 0.13 9.86
C HIS A 33 4.87 -0.24 10.57
N GLU A 34 4.80 -0.18 11.90
CA GLU A 34 3.62 -0.63 12.63
C GLU A 34 2.42 0.34 12.58
N GLN A 35 2.58 1.49 11.92
CA GLN A 35 1.57 2.54 11.92
C GLN A 35 0.82 2.67 10.59
N ILE A 36 1.33 2.15 9.46
CA ILE A 36 0.72 2.41 8.15
C ILE A 36 -0.65 1.70 8.04
N ARG A 37 -1.70 2.44 7.67
CA ARG A 37 -3.05 1.91 7.50
C ARG A 37 -3.68 2.22 6.15
N SER A 38 -3.23 3.29 5.49
CA SER A 38 -3.75 3.71 4.19
C SER A 38 -2.68 4.37 3.32
N MET A 39 -3.02 4.65 2.07
CA MET A 39 -2.15 5.47 1.20
C MET A 39 -2.95 6.34 0.24
N LYS A 40 -2.29 7.38 -0.26
CA LYS A 40 -2.73 8.17 -1.40
C LYS A 40 -1.80 8.02 -2.58
N LEU A 41 -2.38 7.94 -3.76
CA LEU A 41 -1.72 7.82 -5.05
C LEU A 41 -1.90 9.13 -5.81
N TYR A 42 -0.80 9.78 -6.17
CA TYR A 42 -0.79 11.03 -6.93
C TYR A 42 -0.12 10.80 -8.28
N GLY A 43 -0.90 10.71 -9.35
CA GLY A 43 -0.35 10.51 -10.70
C GLY A 43 0.43 9.20 -10.88
N VAL A 44 0.13 8.17 -10.08
CA VAL A 44 0.79 6.86 -10.15
C VAL A 44 0.43 6.16 -11.46
N ARG A 45 1.41 5.51 -12.10
CA ARG A 45 1.25 4.90 -13.42
C ARG A 45 0.25 3.74 -13.39
N GLN A 46 -0.53 3.64 -14.46
CA GLN A 46 -1.31 2.43 -14.75
C GLN A 46 -0.37 1.21 -14.79
N GLY A 47 -0.79 0.11 -14.17
CA GLY A 47 -0.02 -1.13 -14.06
C GLY A 47 0.94 -1.15 -12.87
N CYS A 48 1.09 -0.07 -12.11
CA CYS A 48 1.85 -0.09 -10.85
C CYS A 48 1.24 -1.12 -9.89
N ARG A 49 2.09 -2.01 -9.35
CA ARG A 49 1.71 -3.01 -8.36
C ARG A 49 2.42 -2.71 -7.05
N ILE A 50 1.64 -2.32 -6.04
CA ILE A 50 2.12 -2.01 -4.70
C ILE A 50 1.73 -3.18 -3.81
N THR A 51 2.70 -3.85 -3.18
CA THR A 51 2.42 -4.89 -2.18
C THR A 51 2.89 -4.42 -0.82
N VAL A 52 2.01 -4.46 0.17
CA VAL A 52 2.33 -4.24 1.58
C VAL A 52 2.25 -5.58 2.30
N TYR A 53 3.25 -5.87 3.14
CA TYR A 53 3.39 -7.14 3.83
C TYR A 53 3.46 -6.91 5.33
N ASP A 54 2.83 -7.79 6.09
CA ASP A 54 2.98 -7.78 7.54
C ASP A 54 4.32 -8.36 8.00
N SER A 55 4.90 -9.24 7.18
CA SER A 55 6.21 -9.82 7.45
C SER A 55 7.37 -8.93 6.98
N PRO A 56 8.40 -8.69 7.81
CA PRO A 56 9.56 -7.87 7.45
C PRO A 56 10.44 -8.48 6.34
N ASP A 57 10.27 -9.77 6.05
CA ASP A 57 10.94 -10.48 4.96
C ASP A 57 10.12 -10.52 3.65
N GLY A 58 8.86 -10.04 3.66
CA GLY A 58 7.95 -10.08 2.51
C GLY A 58 7.31 -11.45 2.27
N SER A 59 7.27 -12.29 3.30
CA SER A 59 6.59 -13.59 3.28
C SER A 59 5.09 -13.45 3.02
N THR A 60 4.58 -14.26 2.10
CA THR A 60 3.13 -14.45 1.87
C THR A 60 2.56 -15.56 2.74
N LYS A 61 3.25 -15.93 3.83
CA LYS A 61 2.73 -16.78 4.92
C LYS A 61 2.21 -15.94 6.10
N ASP A 62 2.30 -14.63 5.98
CA ASP A 62 1.67 -13.64 6.85
C ASP A 62 0.70 -12.79 6.02
N ASP A 63 -0.07 -11.93 6.68
CA ASP A 63 -1.05 -11.05 6.04
C ASP A 63 -0.36 -10.11 5.04
N PHE A 64 -1.00 -9.87 3.90
CA PHE A 64 -0.50 -8.93 2.91
C PHE A 64 -1.63 -8.36 2.05
N SER A 65 -1.38 -7.19 1.47
CA SER A 65 -2.32 -6.54 0.56
C SER A 65 -1.62 -6.14 -0.73
N VAL A 66 -2.28 -6.40 -1.85
CA VAL A 66 -1.80 -6.04 -3.19
C VAL A 66 -2.74 -5.00 -3.78
N VAL A 67 -2.18 -3.84 -4.12
CA VAL A 67 -2.87 -2.78 -4.84
C VAL A 67 -2.36 -2.73 -6.27
N ASN A 68 -3.24 -3.00 -7.23
CA ASN A 68 -2.95 -2.85 -8.65
C ASN A 68 -3.64 -1.60 -9.19
N VAL A 69 -2.87 -0.66 -9.73
CA VAL A 69 -3.41 0.58 -10.32
C VAL A 69 -3.92 0.30 -11.73
N LYS A 70 -5.24 0.36 -11.92
CA LYS A 70 -5.92 0.14 -13.20
C LYS A 70 -5.92 1.37 -14.10
N ARG A 71 -5.97 2.57 -13.50
CA ARG A 71 -5.97 3.85 -14.21
C ARG A 71 -5.20 4.88 -13.41
N THR A 72 -4.39 5.69 -14.08
CA THR A 72 -3.76 6.86 -13.44
C THR A 72 -4.83 7.90 -13.05
N SER A 73 -4.71 8.46 -11.85
CA SER A 73 -5.57 9.52 -11.31
C SER A 73 -4.72 10.67 -10.77
N PRO A 74 -5.17 11.95 -10.82
CA PRO A 74 -4.48 13.05 -10.15
C PRO A 74 -4.30 12.81 -8.65
N GLU A 75 -5.33 12.26 -8.00
CA GLU A 75 -5.33 11.80 -6.62
C GLU A 75 -6.26 10.59 -6.50
N TYR A 76 -5.88 9.60 -5.70
CA TYR A 76 -6.73 8.49 -5.32
C TYR A 76 -6.35 7.97 -3.94
N THR A 77 -7.33 7.72 -3.07
CA THR A 77 -7.09 7.19 -1.72
C THR A 77 -7.38 5.70 -1.68
N VAL A 78 -6.40 4.91 -1.29
CA VAL A 78 -6.62 3.55 -0.79
C VAL A 78 -6.93 3.66 0.69
N ASP A 79 -8.21 3.51 1.04
CA ASP A 79 -8.75 3.76 2.39
C ASP A 79 -8.13 2.85 3.46
N THR A 80 -7.97 1.57 3.14
CA THR A 80 -7.40 0.56 4.03
C THR A 80 -6.76 -0.57 3.24
N PHE A 81 -5.75 -1.20 3.84
CA PHE A 81 -5.13 -2.42 3.31
C PHE A 81 -5.83 -3.71 3.77
N GLU A 82 -6.74 -3.61 4.75
CA GLU A 82 -7.40 -4.73 5.45
C GLU A 82 -8.72 -5.18 4.79
N ARG A 83 -8.99 -4.75 3.55
CA ARG A 83 -10.22 -5.12 2.82
C ARG A 83 -9.95 -5.22 1.33
N SER A 84 -10.45 -6.30 0.74
CA SER A 84 -10.49 -6.44 -0.71
C SER A 84 -11.62 -5.62 -1.32
N TYR A 85 -11.31 -4.84 -2.35
CA TYR A 85 -12.30 -4.09 -3.11
C TYR A 85 -11.75 -3.75 -4.50
N GLU A 86 -12.64 -3.34 -5.39
CA GLU A 86 -12.30 -2.93 -6.74
C GLU A 86 -13.19 -1.77 -7.18
N ASP A 87 -12.61 -0.80 -7.86
CA ASP A 87 -13.31 0.29 -8.53
C ASP A 87 -12.63 0.61 -9.86
N GLU A 88 -12.96 1.70 -10.56
CA GLU A 88 -12.33 2.02 -11.85
C GLU A 88 -10.81 2.30 -11.78
N THR A 89 -10.29 2.68 -10.61
CA THR A 89 -8.91 3.18 -10.44
C THR A 89 -7.97 2.11 -9.94
N VAL A 90 -8.41 1.26 -9.00
CA VAL A 90 -7.56 0.20 -8.41
C VAL A 90 -8.28 -1.12 -8.22
N VAL A 91 -7.49 -2.18 -8.03
CA VAL A 91 -7.90 -3.41 -7.37
C VAL A 91 -7.08 -3.55 -6.11
N VAL A 92 -7.73 -3.66 -4.96
CA VAL A 92 -7.10 -3.99 -3.68
C VAL A 92 -7.45 -5.42 -3.32
N SER A 93 -6.44 -6.26 -3.16
CA SER A 93 -6.57 -7.66 -2.78
C SER A 93 -5.88 -7.88 -1.44
N PHE A 94 -6.68 -7.98 -0.39
CA PHE A 94 -6.22 -8.33 0.96
C PHE A 94 -6.28 -9.84 1.16
N ILE A 95 -5.16 -10.43 1.58
CA ILE A 95 -5.04 -11.85 1.90
C ILE A 95 -4.73 -11.94 3.39
N ARG A 96 -5.73 -12.38 4.15
CA ARG A 96 -5.61 -12.66 5.57
C ARG A 96 -5.20 -14.11 5.81
N ILE A 97 -4.13 -14.32 6.56
CA ILE A 97 -3.58 -15.62 6.95
C ILE A 97 -3.71 -15.84 8.46
N ASN A 98 -3.49 -14.80 9.28
CA ASN A 98 -3.60 -14.94 10.74
C ASN A 98 -4.36 -13.78 11.42
N SER A 99 -4.32 -13.73 12.76
CA SER A 99 -5.10 -12.78 13.57
C SER A 99 -4.31 -11.58 14.08
N GLN A 100 -3.04 -11.39 13.69
CA GLN A 100 -2.33 -10.14 13.97
C GLN A 100 -2.86 -9.06 13.02
N ASP A 101 -3.21 -7.92 13.59
CA ASP A 101 -3.93 -6.86 12.87
C ASP A 101 -2.97 -5.72 12.51
N GLY A 102 -2.75 -5.55 11.20
CA GLY A 102 -2.31 -4.33 10.54
C GLY A 102 -0.93 -3.81 10.90
N LYS A 103 0.11 -4.60 10.64
CA LYS A 103 1.51 -4.18 10.83
C LYS A 103 2.28 -4.24 9.53
N ILE A 104 2.31 -3.17 8.74
CA ILE A 104 3.04 -3.17 7.46
C ILE A 104 4.56 -3.08 7.66
N SER A 105 5.23 -4.22 7.66
CA SER A 105 6.68 -4.35 7.85
C SER A 105 7.51 -4.23 6.57
N ARG A 106 6.90 -4.42 5.39
CA ARG A 106 7.61 -4.30 4.12
C ARG A 106 6.70 -3.81 2.99
N ILE A 107 7.27 -3.03 2.08
CA ILE A 107 6.59 -2.47 0.92
C ILE A 107 7.39 -2.81 -0.34
N LYS A 108 6.70 -3.29 -1.37
CA LYS A 108 7.25 -3.55 -2.70
C LYS A 108 6.47 -2.78 -3.76
N ILE A 109 7.16 -2.15 -4.70
CA ILE A 109 6.58 -1.41 -5.83
C ILE A 109 7.17 -1.95 -7.12
N ASP A 110 6.33 -2.52 -7.98
CA ASP A 110 6.67 -3.09 -9.29
C ASP A 110 6.00 -2.32 -10.43
#